data_AF-A0A1G6YXE1-F1
#
_entry.id   AF-A0A1G6YXE1-F1
#
_cell.length_a   1.000
_cell.length_b   1.000
_cell.length_c   1.000
_cell.angle_alpha   90.00
_cell.angle_beta   90.00
_cell.angle_gamma   90.00
#
_symmetry.space_group_name_H-M   'P 1'
#
loop_
_entity.id
_entity.type
_entity.pdbx_description
1 polymer ?
#
loop_
_entity_poly.entity_id
_entity_poly.type
_entity_poly.pdbx_seq_one_letter_code
_entity_poly.pdbx_strand_id
1 'polypeptide(L)'
;MSDLSWIYSYGFLGVRLFELPSLLICLLMVFLLGYKFQVKQKYQVLLALHCFLPFVLNDVLFSTSYMPDQFKYWRAVNSLRNGELSFIQAFISDGNVNQASVFFALMPFPTPVSPISLGFYNTFLYIILFFVLYVKRVFTNVSIWFYLLFPSAALYTALSLRETLIFFFMTLTIIYTRESKIFKSALFVIPIYLIKFQNFFILGPIVLIYFIFNVARKGMSLAKALMIGAISLAGLLLSAPIAIPLVNFFRVAMFVEDGGDRDDISLITGAGDFVFQGLTSALYFLVKPLPWEATSALQLIQSLENVFVLGVLFLITRQAWRKNLDKLAFWLLFLAFSMSIYGLVVFNYGTAVRYRYPFVMIYVLFVCADCNITRLRSNKRIKNYTQPIFKSSE
;
A
#
# COMPACT_ATOMS: atom_id res chain seq x y z
N MET A 1 -15.81 -24.68 -16.61
CA MET A 1 -14.42 -25.13 -16.35
C MET A 1 -13.71 -25.30 -17.68
N SER A 2 -13.28 -24.20 -18.30
CA SER A 2 -12.27 -24.29 -19.35
C SER A 2 -10.98 -24.80 -18.71
N ASP A 3 -10.42 -25.85 -19.29
CA ASP A 3 -9.29 -26.59 -18.74
C ASP A 3 -8.00 -25.79 -18.91
N LEU A 4 -7.87 -24.67 -18.17
CA LEU A 4 -6.71 -23.77 -18.18
C LEU A 4 -5.41 -24.48 -17.75
N SER A 5 -5.48 -25.77 -17.40
CA SER A 5 -4.33 -26.66 -17.24
C SER A 5 -3.53 -26.82 -18.54
N TRP A 6 -4.15 -26.59 -19.71
CA TRP A 6 -3.52 -26.77 -21.01
C TRP A 6 -2.22 -25.98 -21.16
N ILE A 7 -2.11 -24.77 -20.60
CA ILE A 7 -0.91 -23.94 -20.77
C ILE A 7 0.32 -24.58 -20.12
N TYR A 8 0.13 -25.35 -19.05
CA TYR A 8 1.23 -26.03 -18.37
C TYR A 8 1.80 -27.20 -19.20
N SER A 9 1.10 -27.66 -20.24
CA SER A 9 1.64 -28.64 -21.20
C SER A 9 2.82 -28.09 -22.03
N TYR A 10 2.92 -26.76 -22.17
CA TYR A 10 4.03 -26.10 -22.90
C TYR A 10 5.26 -25.84 -22.01
N GLY A 11 5.23 -26.29 -20.75
CA GLY A 11 6.34 -26.16 -19.81
C GLY A 11 6.68 -24.73 -19.39
N PHE A 12 7.77 -24.60 -18.63
CA PHE A 12 8.18 -23.34 -17.99
C PHE A 12 8.39 -22.17 -18.97
N LEU A 13 9.00 -22.44 -20.13
CA LEU A 13 9.26 -21.42 -21.15
C LEU A 13 8.00 -21.09 -21.94
N GLY A 14 7.19 -22.09 -22.28
CA GLY A 14 5.95 -21.90 -23.02
C GLY A 14 4.99 -20.95 -22.31
N VAL A 15 4.76 -21.16 -21.00
CA VAL A 15 3.92 -20.27 -20.18
C VAL A 15 4.37 -18.81 -20.30
N ARG A 16 5.69 -18.55 -20.28
CA ARG A 16 6.24 -17.17 -20.33
C ARG A 16 6.11 -16.53 -21.71
N LEU A 17 6.20 -17.33 -22.78
CA LEU A 17 5.99 -16.85 -24.14
C LEU A 17 4.56 -16.31 -24.33
N PHE A 18 3.56 -16.94 -23.72
CA PHE A 18 2.16 -16.48 -23.77
C PHE A 18 1.94 -15.15 -23.03
N GLU A 19 2.84 -14.75 -22.13
CA GLU A 19 2.74 -13.49 -21.38
C GLU A 19 3.49 -12.33 -22.06
N LEU A 20 4.25 -12.59 -23.13
CA LEU A 20 4.96 -11.53 -23.86
C LEU A 20 4.06 -10.36 -24.29
N PRO A 21 2.80 -10.57 -24.76
CA PRO A 21 1.91 -9.46 -25.06
C PRO A 21 1.67 -8.54 -23.85
N SER A 22 1.48 -9.12 -22.66
CA SER A 22 1.29 -8.35 -21.41
C SER A 22 2.55 -7.55 -21.05
N LEU A 23 3.74 -8.14 -21.20
CA LEU A 23 5.02 -7.44 -21.03
C LEU A 23 5.13 -6.25 -21.99
N LEU A 24 4.86 -6.47 -23.28
CA LEU A 24 4.98 -5.46 -24.31
C LEU A 24 4.03 -4.28 -24.07
N ILE A 25 2.81 -4.53 -23.59
CA ILE A 25 1.87 -3.47 -23.21
C ILE A 25 2.44 -2.60 -22.08
N CYS A 26 3.00 -3.23 -21.03
CA CYS A 26 3.61 -2.49 -19.93
C CYS A 26 4.83 -1.66 -20.38
N LEU A 27 5.73 -2.25 -21.18
CA LEU A 27 6.90 -1.55 -21.73
C LEU A 27 6.51 -0.39 -22.65
N LEU A 28 5.53 -0.62 -23.54
CA LEU A 28 5.00 0.41 -24.43
C LEU A 28 4.40 1.56 -23.62
N MET A 29 3.65 1.27 -22.55
CA MET A 29 3.11 2.29 -21.67
C MET A 29 4.22 3.12 -21.00
N VAL A 30 5.27 2.49 -20.48
CA VAL A 30 6.43 3.20 -19.89
C VAL A 30 7.07 4.12 -20.93
N PHE A 31 7.26 3.65 -22.16
CA PHE A 31 7.85 4.44 -23.24
C PHE A 31 6.95 5.61 -23.65
N LEU A 32 5.68 5.36 -23.97
CA LEU A 32 4.74 6.38 -24.44
C LEU A 32 4.51 7.48 -23.39
N LEU A 33 4.24 7.09 -22.15
CA LEU A 33 4.02 8.06 -21.06
C LEU A 33 5.33 8.71 -20.63
N GLY A 34 6.45 7.97 -20.65
CA GLY A 34 7.79 8.48 -20.37
C GLY A 34 8.19 9.60 -21.32
N TYR A 35 7.94 9.40 -22.62
CA TYR A 35 8.13 10.40 -23.66
C TYR A 35 7.15 11.58 -23.50
N LYS A 36 5.84 11.30 -23.38
CA LYS A 36 4.79 12.33 -23.26
C LYS A 36 5.01 13.28 -22.08
N PHE A 37 5.44 12.75 -20.93
CA PHE A 37 5.63 13.53 -19.70
C PHE A 37 7.10 13.92 -19.44
N GLN A 38 8.01 13.66 -20.40
CA GLN A 38 9.42 14.03 -20.31
C GLN A 38 10.08 13.51 -19.01
N VAL A 39 9.80 12.25 -18.66
CA VAL A 39 10.36 11.61 -17.47
C VAL A 39 11.83 11.30 -17.72
N LYS A 40 12.70 11.52 -16.71
CA LYS A 40 14.13 11.20 -16.84
C LYS A 40 14.34 9.72 -17.18
N GLN A 41 15.23 9.44 -18.14
CA GLN A 41 15.52 8.07 -18.63
C GLN A 41 15.80 7.08 -17.50
N LYS A 42 16.57 7.47 -16.47
CA LYS A 42 16.86 6.60 -15.31
C LYS A 42 15.62 6.05 -14.59
N TYR A 43 14.53 6.83 -14.53
CA TYR A 43 13.27 6.36 -13.92
C TYR A 43 12.51 5.46 -14.89
N GLN A 44 12.55 5.76 -16.20
CA GLN A 44 11.96 4.89 -17.22
C GLN A 44 12.64 3.52 -17.27
N VAL A 45 13.98 3.47 -17.18
CA VAL A 45 14.74 2.22 -17.12
C VAL A 45 14.34 1.40 -15.91
N LEU A 46 14.22 2.01 -14.72
CA LEU A 46 13.75 1.29 -13.54
C LEU A 46 12.30 0.79 -13.71
N LEU A 47 11.38 1.60 -14.23
CA LEU A 47 10.01 1.14 -14.51
C LEU A 47 10.00 -0.01 -15.53
N ALA A 48 10.86 0.03 -16.54
CA ALA A 48 11.00 -1.06 -17.50
C ALA A 48 11.51 -2.34 -16.81
N LEU A 49 12.44 -2.24 -15.85
CA LEU A 49 12.87 -3.39 -15.04
C LEU A 49 11.72 -3.95 -14.19
N HIS A 50 10.85 -3.09 -13.63
CA HIS A 50 9.63 -3.53 -12.93
C HIS A 50 8.71 -4.36 -13.84
N CYS A 51 8.62 -4.05 -15.13
CA CYS A 51 7.85 -4.84 -16.09
C CYS A 51 8.30 -6.30 -16.19
N PHE A 52 9.56 -6.63 -15.87
CA PHE A 52 10.07 -8.00 -15.91
C PHE A 52 9.84 -8.79 -14.62
N LEU A 53 9.45 -8.13 -13.52
CA LEU A 53 9.28 -8.81 -12.23
C LEU A 53 8.27 -9.97 -12.24
N PRO A 54 7.10 -9.87 -12.92
CA PRO A 54 6.16 -10.99 -12.97
C PRO A 54 6.79 -12.30 -13.49
N PHE A 55 7.80 -12.23 -14.37
CA PHE A 55 8.51 -13.40 -14.87
C PHE A 55 9.51 -14.03 -13.90
N VAL A 56 10.07 -13.21 -13.02
CA VAL A 56 11.17 -13.57 -12.11
C VAL A 56 10.62 -14.03 -10.75
N LEU A 57 9.40 -13.65 -10.39
CA LEU A 57 8.83 -14.00 -9.09
C LEU A 57 8.23 -15.41 -9.11
N ASN A 58 7.16 -15.61 -9.88
CA ASN A 58 6.41 -16.87 -9.90
C ASN A 58 7.21 -17.99 -10.60
N ASP A 59 7.41 -19.09 -9.88
CA ASP A 59 8.14 -20.30 -10.28
C ASP A 59 9.63 -20.10 -10.61
N VAL A 60 10.20 -18.96 -10.21
CA VAL A 60 11.65 -18.69 -10.27
C VAL A 60 12.18 -18.33 -8.88
N LEU A 61 11.66 -17.26 -8.27
CA LEU A 61 12.04 -16.90 -6.90
C LEU A 61 11.33 -17.78 -5.86
N PHE A 62 10.05 -18.10 -6.10
CA PHE A 62 9.27 -19.02 -5.28
C PHE A 62 8.17 -19.67 -6.10
N SER A 63 7.71 -20.86 -5.68
CA SER A 63 6.57 -21.53 -6.31
C SER A 63 5.33 -20.67 -6.21
N THR A 64 4.53 -20.58 -7.28
CA THR A 64 3.25 -19.84 -7.27
C THR A 64 2.33 -20.29 -6.12
N SER A 65 2.41 -21.56 -5.72
CA SER A 65 1.65 -22.14 -4.60
C SER A 65 2.05 -21.61 -3.22
N TYR A 66 3.19 -20.93 -3.08
CA TYR A 66 3.58 -20.25 -1.85
C TYR A 66 2.57 -19.17 -1.44
N MET A 67 1.91 -18.53 -2.42
CA MET A 67 0.80 -17.61 -2.19
C MET A 67 -0.44 -18.12 -2.94
N PRO A 68 -1.18 -19.09 -2.38
CA PRO A 68 -2.24 -19.81 -3.10
C PRO A 68 -3.40 -18.91 -3.51
N ASP A 69 -3.58 -17.75 -2.87
CA ASP A 69 -4.54 -16.72 -3.26
C ASP A 69 -4.38 -16.26 -4.71
N GLN A 70 -3.17 -16.30 -5.27
CA GLN A 70 -2.93 -15.95 -6.67
C GLN A 70 -3.81 -16.75 -7.63
N PHE A 71 -3.99 -18.06 -7.37
CA PHE A 71 -4.87 -18.91 -8.17
C PHE A 71 -6.34 -18.55 -7.98
N LYS A 72 -6.76 -18.13 -6.78
CA LYS A 72 -8.14 -17.71 -6.52
C LYS A 72 -8.52 -16.50 -7.37
N TYR A 73 -7.68 -15.46 -7.37
CA TYR A 73 -7.88 -14.27 -8.20
C TYR A 73 -7.85 -14.60 -9.70
N TRP A 74 -6.86 -15.38 -10.12
CA TRP A 74 -6.73 -15.77 -11.54
C TRP A 74 -7.95 -16.53 -12.07
N ARG A 75 -8.45 -17.52 -11.31
CA ARG A 75 -9.66 -18.27 -11.68
C ARG A 75 -10.91 -17.38 -11.72
N ALA A 76 -11.07 -16.49 -10.74
CA ALA A 76 -12.21 -15.58 -10.66
C ALA A 76 -12.21 -14.54 -11.81
N VAL A 77 -11.05 -14.05 -12.23
CA VAL A 77 -10.96 -13.15 -13.41
C VAL A 77 -11.31 -13.90 -14.69
N ASN A 78 -10.85 -15.15 -14.84
CA ASN A 78 -11.19 -15.97 -16.00
C ASN A 78 -12.67 -16.33 -16.06
N SER A 79 -13.30 -16.68 -14.94
CA SER A 79 -14.75 -16.97 -14.92
C SER A 79 -15.59 -15.75 -15.31
N LEU A 80 -15.17 -14.54 -14.88
CA LEU A 80 -15.81 -13.29 -15.28
C LEU A 80 -15.65 -13.01 -16.78
N ARG A 81 -14.43 -13.12 -17.31
CA ARG A 81 -14.15 -12.82 -18.74
C ARG A 81 -14.74 -13.84 -19.70
N ASN A 82 -14.85 -15.09 -19.28
CA ASN A 82 -15.48 -16.16 -20.06
C ASN A 82 -17.01 -16.16 -19.95
N GLY A 83 -17.60 -15.27 -19.13
CA GLY A 83 -19.05 -15.19 -18.91
C GLY A 83 -19.62 -16.32 -18.05
N GLU A 84 -18.78 -17.15 -17.41
CA GLU A 84 -19.22 -18.19 -16.46
C GLU A 84 -19.79 -17.56 -15.16
N LEU A 85 -19.26 -16.40 -14.77
CA LEU A 85 -19.72 -15.61 -13.63
C LEU A 85 -20.19 -14.23 -14.11
N SER A 86 -21.39 -13.81 -13.72
CA SER A 86 -21.87 -12.46 -14.02
C SER A 86 -21.14 -11.41 -13.20
N PHE A 87 -20.79 -10.27 -13.83
CA PHE A 87 -20.19 -9.13 -13.14
C PHE A 87 -21.02 -8.63 -11.94
N ILE A 88 -22.34 -8.59 -12.09
CA ILE A 88 -23.25 -8.13 -11.02
C ILE A 88 -23.21 -9.11 -9.84
N GLN A 89 -23.26 -10.41 -10.13
CA GLN A 89 -23.18 -11.45 -9.10
C GLN A 89 -21.85 -11.41 -8.36
N ALA A 90 -20.73 -11.26 -9.07
CA ALA A 90 -19.41 -11.15 -8.46
C ALA A 90 -19.24 -9.91 -7.58
N PHE A 91 -19.94 -8.82 -7.93
CA PHE A 91 -19.91 -7.59 -7.16
C PHE A 91 -20.74 -7.66 -5.87
N ILE A 92 -21.89 -8.34 -5.93
CA ILE A 92 -22.80 -8.53 -4.78
C ILE A 92 -22.38 -9.71 -3.90
N SER A 93 -21.61 -10.66 -4.43
CA SER A 93 -21.21 -11.86 -3.67
C SER A 93 -20.42 -11.51 -2.41
N ASP A 94 -20.69 -12.25 -1.33
CA ASP A 94 -19.93 -12.21 -0.09
C ASP A 94 -18.54 -12.83 -0.32
N GLY A 95 -17.63 -12.01 -0.85
CA GLY A 95 -16.30 -12.48 -1.20
C GLY A 95 -15.42 -11.40 -1.78
N ASN A 96 -14.48 -10.91 -0.98
CA ASN A 96 -13.54 -9.88 -1.42
C ASN A 96 -12.71 -10.28 -2.66
N VAL A 97 -12.55 -11.59 -2.92
CA VAL A 97 -11.84 -12.11 -4.10
C VAL A 97 -12.60 -11.78 -5.38
N ASN A 98 -13.90 -12.05 -5.42
CA ASN A 98 -14.74 -11.81 -6.59
C ASN A 98 -14.86 -10.31 -6.88
N GLN A 99 -15.09 -9.51 -5.83
CA GLN A 99 -15.18 -8.05 -5.95
C GLN A 99 -13.88 -7.43 -6.49
N ALA A 100 -12.71 -7.86 -6.01
CA ALA A 100 -11.43 -7.42 -6.57
C ALA A 100 -11.23 -7.92 -8.02
N SER A 101 -11.68 -9.13 -8.33
CA SER A 101 -11.56 -9.73 -9.66
C SER A 101 -12.40 -9.01 -10.70
N VAL A 102 -13.52 -8.37 -10.32
CA VAL A 102 -14.28 -7.47 -11.21
C VAL A 102 -13.38 -6.34 -11.74
N PHE A 103 -12.62 -5.68 -10.86
CA PHE A 103 -11.72 -4.61 -11.28
C PHE A 103 -10.59 -5.10 -12.19
N PHE A 104 -10.04 -6.29 -11.93
CA PHE A 104 -9.05 -6.90 -12.81
C PHE A 104 -9.63 -7.31 -14.17
N ALA A 105 -10.82 -7.89 -14.19
CA ALA A 105 -11.47 -8.34 -15.41
C ALA A 105 -11.76 -7.18 -16.37
N LEU A 106 -12.08 -5.99 -15.84
CA LEU A 106 -12.32 -4.77 -16.61
C LEU A 106 -11.07 -4.14 -17.22
N MET A 107 -9.86 -4.55 -16.83
CA MET A 107 -8.63 -3.98 -17.39
C MET A 107 -8.46 -4.40 -18.86
N PRO A 108 -8.01 -3.50 -19.75
CA PRO A 108 -7.87 -3.78 -21.17
C PRO A 108 -6.57 -4.55 -21.48
N PHE A 109 -6.38 -5.69 -20.83
CA PHE A 109 -5.27 -6.61 -21.05
C PHE A 109 -5.71 -7.88 -21.80
N PRO A 110 -4.78 -8.56 -22.49
CA PRO A 110 -5.02 -9.88 -23.08
C PRO A 110 -5.59 -10.88 -22.06
N THR A 111 -6.21 -11.95 -22.54
CA THR A 111 -6.77 -13.02 -21.72
C THR A 111 -5.74 -13.55 -20.72
N PRO A 112 -6.07 -13.64 -19.41
CA PRO A 112 -5.09 -14.03 -18.40
C PRO A 112 -4.86 -15.54 -18.42
N VAL A 113 -3.80 -15.96 -19.11
CA VAL A 113 -3.53 -17.37 -19.38
C VAL A 113 -2.93 -18.09 -18.17
N SER A 114 -2.22 -17.36 -17.31
CA SER A 114 -1.64 -17.90 -16.08
C SER A 114 -1.76 -16.92 -14.91
N PRO A 115 -1.44 -17.33 -13.67
CA PRO A 115 -1.29 -16.39 -12.57
C PRO A 115 -0.34 -15.24 -12.92
N ILE A 116 0.73 -15.45 -13.70
CA ILE A 116 1.69 -14.40 -14.09
C ILE A 116 0.99 -13.22 -14.80
N SER A 117 -0.06 -13.48 -15.59
CA SER A 117 -0.82 -12.42 -16.28
C SER A 117 -1.34 -11.35 -15.32
N LEU A 118 -1.89 -11.75 -14.16
CA LEU A 118 -2.39 -10.78 -13.18
C LEU A 118 -1.25 -10.00 -12.49
N GLY A 119 -0.05 -10.57 -12.43
CA GLY A 119 1.16 -9.85 -12.03
C GLY A 119 1.46 -8.68 -12.98
N PHE A 120 1.27 -8.87 -14.29
CA PHE A 120 1.35 -7.79 -15.27
C PHE A 120 0.25 -6.74 -15.10
N TYR A 121 -0.97 -7.15 -14.74
CA TYR A 121 -2.08 -6.20 -14.51
C TYR A 121 -1.77 -5.28 -13.34
N ASN A 122 -1.22 -5.85 -12.26
CA ASN A 122 -0.76 -5.07 -11.12
C ASN A 122 0.43 -4.17 -11.45
N THR A 123 1.39 -4.67 -12.25
CA THR A 123 2.53 -3.88 -12.69
C THR A 123 2.08 -2.70 -13.55
N PHE A 124 1.08 -2.90 -14.39
CA PHE A 124 0.43 -1.83 -15.16
C PHE A 124 -0.22 -0.77 -14.26
N LEU A 125 -0.98 -1.18 -13.23
CA LEU A 125 -1.53 -0.24 -12.26
C LEU A 125 -0.44 0.57 -11.53
N TYR A 126 0.65 -0.10 -11.16
CA TYR A 126 1.81 0.55 -10.55
C TYR A 126 2.43 1.60 -11.50
N ILE A 127 2.61 1.27 -12.79
CA ILE A 127 3.10 2.21 -13.81
C ILE A 127 2.14 3.40 -13.97
N ILE A 128 0.83 3.17 -14.09
CA ILE A 128 -0.16 4.25 -14.17
C ILE A 128 -0.04 5.15 -12.94
N LEU A 129 0.02 4.56 -11.74
CA LEU A 129 0.10 5.31 -10.50
C LEU A 129 1.37 6.16 -10.44
N PHE A 130 2.51 5.64 -10.90
CA PHE A 130 3.73 6.43 -11.04
C PHE A 130 3.50 7.68 -11.89
N PHE A 131 2.92 7.53 -13.09
CA PHE A 131 2.69 8.68 -13.96
C PHE A 131 1.67 9.66 -13.39
N VAL A 132 0.62 9.16 -12.71
CA VAL A 132 -0.32 10.02 -11.97
C VAL A 132 0.43 10.84 -10.92
N LEU A 133 1.25 10.21 -10.07
CA LEU A 133 2.03 10.87 -9.03
C LEU A 133 3.04 11.88 -9.61
N TYR A 134 3.64 11.56 -10.76
CA TYR A 134 4.58 12.43 -11.48
C TYR A 134 3.89 13.68 -12.02
N VAL A 135 2.79 13.52 -12.75
CA VAL A 135 2.01 14.65 -13.31
C VAL A 135 1.43 15.53 -12.20
N LYS A 136 1.00 14.91 -11.10
CA LYS A 136 0.49 15.61 -9.91
C LYS A 136 1.59 16.26 -9.05
N ARG A 137 2.86 16.14 -9.45
CA ARG A 137 4.03 16.70 -8.73
C ARG A 137 4.08 16.27 -7.25
N VAL A 138 3.64 15.04 -6.97
CA VAL A 138 3.73 14.45 -5.61
C VAL A 138 5.16 13.97 -5.33
N PHE A 139 5.86 13.51 -6.38
CA PHE A 139 7.23 13.04 -6.22
C PHE A 139 8.21 14.15 -5.86
N THR A 140 9.02 13.86 -4.85
CA THR A 140 10.29 14.54 -4.58
C THR A 140 11.44 13.63 -5.01
N ASN A 141 12.67 14.14 -4.98
CA ASN A 141 13.84 13.31 -5.25
C ASN A 141 13.95 12.11 -4.30
N VAL A 142 13.49 12.22 -3.05
CA VAL A 142 13.54 11.09 -2.11
C VAL A 142 12.41 10.11 -2.40
N SER A 143 11.18 10.61 -2.53
CA SER A 143 10.02 9.73 -2.65
C SER A 143 9.94 8.99 -3.97
N ILE A 144 10.49 9.54 -5.06
CA ILE A 144 10.55 8.83 -6.36
C ILE A 144 11.47 7.61 -6.30
N TRP A 145 12.63 7.73 -5.64
CA TRP A 145 13.56 6.60 -5.49
C TRP A 145 13.02 5.58 -4.51
N PHE A 146 12.41 6.01 -3.41
CA PHE A 146 11.75 5.08 -2.50
C PHE A 146 10.63 4.32 -3.23
N TYR A 147 9.81 5.01 -4.03
CA TYR A 147 8.73 4.37 -4.77
C TYR A 147 9.24 3.28 -5.73
N LEU A 148 10.32 3.57 -6.45
CA LEU A 148 10.90 2.66 -7.46
C LEU A 148 11.77 1.55 -6.86
N LEU A 149 12.34 1.72 -5.67
CA LEU A 149 13.33 0.79 -5.09
C LEU A 149 12.84 0.07 -3.83
N PHE A 150 11.65 0.39 -3.32
CA PHE A 150 11.11 -0.30 -2.13
C PHE A 150 10.78 -1.76 -2.48
N PRO A 151 11.52 -2.76 -1.94
CA PRO A 151 11.42 -4.14 -2.40
C PRO A 151 10.05 -4.77 -2.19
N SER A 152 9.39 -4.51 -1.06
CA SER A 152 8.04 -5.00 -0.79
C SER A 152 7.03 -4.47 -1.80
N ALA A 153 7.13 -3.19 -2.17
CA ALA A 153 6.27 -2.65 -3.21
C ALA A 153 6.54 -3.36 -4.54
N ALA A 154 7.80 -3.46 -4.97
CA ALA A 154 8.20 -4.15 -6.20
C ALA A 154 7.65 -5.60 -6.26
N LEU A 155 7.79 -6.34 -5.15
CA LEU A 155 7.31 -7.71 -5.00
C LEU A 155 5.79 -7.78 -5.16
N TYR A 156 5.03 -7.08 -4.30
CA TYR A 156 3.57 -7.21 -4.28
C TYR A 156 2.88 -6.56 -5.49
N THR A 157 3.51 -5.59 -6.15
CA THR A 157 2.99 -5.01 -7.40
C THR A 157 3.20 -5.89 -8.62
N ALA A 158 3.98 -6.95 -8.51
CA ALA A 158 4.22 -7.90 -9.59
C ALA A 158 3.60 -9.30 -9.34
N LEU A 159 2.85 -9.47 -8.25
CA LEU A 159 2.14 -10.69 -7.89
C LEU A 159 0.64 -10.55 -8.11
N SER A 160 -0.07 -11.68 -8.17
CA SER A 160 -1.48 -11.75 -8.58
C SER A 160 -2.44 -11.61 -7.41
N LEU A 161 -2.26 -10.52 -6.66
CA LEU A 161 -2.97 -10.23 -5.43
C LEU A 161 -3.67 -8.87 -5.50
N ARG A 162 -4.71 -8.67 -4.69
CA ARG A 162 -5.52 -7.43 -4.68
C ARG A 162 -4.82 -6.20 -4.08
N GLU A 163 -3.67 -6.35 -3.42
CA GLU A 163 -3.05 -5.26 -2.65
C GLU A 163 -2.67 -4.07 -3.51
N THR A 164 -2.28 -4.30 -4.76
CA THR A 164 -1.92 -3.22 -5.69
C THR A 164 -3.15 -2.41 -6.09
N LEU A 165 -4.31 -3.05 -6.28
CA LEU A 165 -5.59 -2.35 -6.46
C LEU A 165 -5.91 -1.48 -5.25
N ILE A 166 -5.76 -2.03 -4.04
CA ILE A 166 -6.00 -1.31 -2.80
C ILE A 166 -5.06 -0.10 -2.70
N PHE A 167 -3.76 -0.30 -2.92
CA PHE A 167 -2.76 0.75 -2.90
C PHE A 167 -3.06 1.84 -3.94
N PHE A 168 -3.47 1.45 -5.15
CA PHE A 168 -3.87 2.35 -6.23
C PHE A 168 -5.02 3.26 -5.79
N PHE A 169 -6.13 2.66 -5.31
CA PHE A 169 -7.30 3.42 -4.88
C PHE A 169 -7.02 4.29 -3.65
N MET A 170 -6.32 3.77 -2.65
CA MET A 170 -5.92 4.55 -1.47
C MET A 170 -5.08 5.77 -1.85
N THR A 171 -4.13 5.62 -2.76
CA THR A 171 -3.27 6.72 -3.19
C THR A 171 -4.07 7.76 -3.97
N LEU A 172 -4.95 7.35 -4.90
CA LEU A 172 -5.82 8.27 -5.62
C LEU A 172 -6.76 9.05 -4.70
N THR A 173 -7.38 8.37 -3.73
CA THR A 173 -8.18 9.01 -2.68
C THR A 173 -7.40 10.14 -2.02
N ILE A 174 -6.17 9.87 -1.57
CA ILE A 174 -5.35 10.86 -0.85
C ILE A 174 -4.94 12.01 -1.78
N ILE A 175 -4.60 11.74 -3.04
CA ILE A 175 -4.31 12.79 -4.03
C ILE A 175 -5.49 13.76 -4.12
N TYR A 176 -6.71 13.25 -4.30
CA TYR A 176 -7.89 14.10 -4.43
C TYR A 176 -8.31 14.76 -3.12
N THR A 177 -8.03 14.11 -1.98
CA THR A 177 -8.17 14.71 -0.65
C THR A 177 -7.26 15.92 -0.49
N ARG A 178 -5.98 15.81 -0.88
CA ARG A 178 -5.00 16.92 -0.85
C ARG A 178 -5.38 18.07 -1.77
N GLU A 179 -6.01 17.77 -2.91
CA GLU A 179 -6.57 18.77 -3.83
C GLU A 179 -7.90 19.38 -3.38
N SER A 180 -8.41 19.02 -2.20
CA SER A 180 -9.72 19.45 -1.68
C SER A 180 -10.92 19.04 -2.56
N LYS A 181 -10.80 17.94 -3.34
CA LYS A 181 -11.85 17.44 -4.24
C LYS A 181 -12.64 16.31 -3.60
N ILE A 182 -13.61 16.66 -2.76
CA ILE A 182 -14.40 15.71 -1.94
C ILE A 182 -15.07 14.63 -2.80
N PHE A 183 -15.80 15.02 -3.86
CA PHE A 183 -16.51 14.05 -4.71
C PHE A 183 -15.57 13.04 -5.37
N LYS A 184 -14.43 13.51 -5.91
CA LYS A 184 -13.44 12.61 -6.52
C LYS A 184 -12.80 11.71 -5.48
N SER A 185 -12.50 12.25 -4.29
CA SER A 185 -11.98 11.46 -3.19
C SER A 185 -12.95 10.35 -2.78
N ALA A 186 -14.24 10.68 -2.60
CA ALA A 186 -15.28 9.72 -2.26
C ALA A 186 -15.43 8.63 -3.34
N LEU A 187 -15.39 9.01 -4.62
CA LEU A 187 -15.45 8.07 -5.74
C LEU A 187 -14.35 7.00 -5.66
N PHE A 188 -13.12 7.37 -5.28
CA PHE A 188 -12.00 6.41 -5.16
C PHE A 188 -11.95 5.67 -3.82
N VAL A 189 -12.63 6.17 -2.79
CA VAL A 189 -12.78 5.46 -1.51
C VAL A 189 -13.78 4.30 -1.62
N ILE A 190 -14.83 4.43 -2.42
CA ILE A 190 -15.88 3.40 -2.56
C ILE A 190 -15.31 2.03 -3.00
N PRO A 191 -14.45 1.92 -4.03
CA PRO A 191 -13.81 0.66 -4.38
C PRO A 191 -13.06 0.01 -3.22
N ILE A 192 -12.46 0.80 -2.31
CA ILE A 192 -11.73 0.29 -1.15
C ILE A 192 -12.67 -0.43 -0.19
N TYR A 193 -13.88 0.10 0.03
CA TYR A 193 -14.89 -0.54 0.87
C TYR A 193 -15.20 -1.96 0.39
N LEU A 194 -15.36 -2.11 -0.93
CA LEU A 194 -15.69 -3.38 -1.57
C LEU A 194 -14.51 -4.34 -1.53
N ILE A 195 -13.34 -3.94 -2.01
CA ILE A 195 -12.20 -4.86 -2.13
C ILE A 195 -11.55 -5.18 -0.78
N LYS A 196 -11.60 -4.26 0.19
CA LYS A 196 -11.01 -4.42 1.53
C LYS A 196 -11.60 -3.44 2.54
N PHE A 197 -12.73 -3.81 3.13
CA PHE A 197 -13.47 -3.00 4.08
C PHE A 197 -12.60 -2.43 5.23
N GLN A 198 -11.60 -3.19 5.72
CA GLN A 198 -10.70 -2.70 6.77
C GLN A 198 -9.91 -1.46 6.34
N ASN A 199 -9.41 -1.43 5.10
CA ASN A 199 -8.67 -0.27 4.59
C ASN A 199 -9.58 0.94 4.41
N PHE A 200 -10.86 0.73 4.11
CA PHE A 200 -11.85 1.80 4.06
C PHE A 200 -12.05 2.42 5.44
N PHE A 201 -12.22 1.61 6.50
CA PHE A 201 -12.37 2.14 7.86
C PHE A 201 -11.09 2.76 8.43
N ILE A 202 -9.92 2.42 7.90
CA ILE A 202 -8.68 3.11 8.23
C ILE A 202 -8.60 4.46 7.50
N LEU A 203 -8.79 4.46 6.19
CA LEU A 203 -8.56 5.64 5.35
C LEU A 203 -9.72 6.66 5.42
N GLY A 204 -10.96 6.20 5.50
CA GLY A 204 -12.17 7.03 5.51
C GLY A 204 -12.16 8.09 6.62
N PRO A 205 -11.99 7.72 7.91
CA PRO A 205 -11.88 8.69 9.00
C PRO A 205 -10.71 9.67 8.82
N ILE A 206 -9.56 9.19 8.32
CA ILE A 206 -8.39 10.03 8.06
C ILE A 206 -8.68 11.07 6.98
N VAL A 207 -9.37 10.68 5.90
CA VAL A 207 -9.81 11.58 4.83
C VAL A 207 -10.83 12.60 5.35
N LEU A 208 -11.79 12.15 6.17
CA LEU A 208 -12.79 13.03 6.79
C LEU A 208 -12.12 14.09 7.67
N ILE A 209 -11.22 13.67 8.56
CA ILE A 209 -10.41 14.54 9.42
C ILE A 209 -9.60 15.53 8.56
N TYR A 210 -8.99 15.05 7.47
CA TYR A 210 -8.21 15.90 6.58
C TYR A 210 -9.04 17.06 5.99
N PHE A 211 -10.29 16.78 5.60
CA PHE A 211 -11.22 17.80 5.10
C PHE A 211 -11.70 18.74 6.21
N ILE A 212 -12.18 18.20 7.35
CA ILE A 212 -12.72 18.99 8.48
C ILE A 212 -11.68 20.02 8.97
N PHE A 213 -10.43 19.59 9.12
CA PHE A 213 -9.36 20.46 9.62
C PHE A 213 -8.62 21.23 8.52
N ASN A 214 -9.01 21.05 7.25
CA ASN A 214 -8.38 21.65 6.07
C ASN A 214 -6.84 21.55 6.10
N VAL A 215 -6.35 20.33 6.37
CA VAL A 215 -4.93 20.04 6.61
C VAL A 215 -4.07 20.44 5.41
N ALA A 216 -4.62 20.40 4.19
CA ALA A 216 -3.92 20.84 2.98
C ALA A 216 -3.38 22.28 3.08
N ARG A 217 -4.19 23.21 3.61
CA ARG A 217 -3.85 24.63 3.66
C ARG A 217 -3.20 25.03 4.98
N LYS A 218 -3.78 24.57 6.09
CA LYS A 218 -3.41 25.04 7.44
C LYS A 218 -2.46 24.09 8.18
N GLY A 219 -2.26 22.87 7.68
CA GLY A 219 -1.66 21.80 8.47
C GLY A 219 -2.55 21.38 9.65
N MET A 220 -2.04 20.48 10.48
CA MET A 220 -2.69 20.08 11.74
C MET A 220 -1.75 20.38 12.89
N SER A 221 -2.03 21.42 13.68
CA SER A 221 -1.20 21.72 14.84
C SER A 221 -1.08 20.50 15.76
N LEU A 222 0.09 20.32 16.39
CA LEU A 222 0.33 19.19 17.27
C LEU A 222 -0.75 19.06 18.36
N ALA A 223 -1.22 20.18 18.91
CA ALA A 223 -2.31 20.21 19.87
C ALA A 223 -3.62 19.63 19.32
N LYS A 224 -3.99 19.94 18.06
CA LYS A 224 -5.17 19.35 17.42
C LYS A 224 -4.99 17.87 17.14
N ALA A 225 -3.80 17.46 16.69
CA ALA A 225 -3.50 16.04 16.49
C ALA A 225 -3.61 15.25 17.80
N LEU A 226 -3.06 15.78 18.90
CA LEU A 226 -3.16 15.19 20.23
C LEU A 226 -4.61 15.16 20.74
N MET A 227 -5.39 16.22 20.51
CA MET A 227 -6.81 16.27 20.84
C MET A 227 -7.61 15.20 20.07
N ILE A 228 -7.37 15.06 18.76
CA ILE A 228 -7.99 13.99 17.95
C ILE A 228 -7.58 12.63 18.49
N GLY A 229 -6.30 12.42 18.79
CA GLY A 229 -5.81 11.19 19.40
C GLY A 229 -6.49 10.88 20.73
N ALA A 230 -6.69 11.88 21.59
CA ALA A 230 -7.38 11.74 22.87
C ALA A 230 -8.88 11.42 22.68
N ILE A 231 -9.55 12.09 21.73
CA ILE A 231 -10.95 11.79 21.38
C ILE A 231 -11.09 10.38 20.81
N SER A 232 -10.18 9.96 19.93
CA SER A 232 -10.15 8.61 19.39
C SER A 232 -9.91 7.57 20.47
N LEU A 233 -9.00 7.83 21.41
CA LEU A 233 -8.75 6.96 22.56
C LEU A 233 -9.98 6.85 23.47
N ALA A 234 -10.61 7.98 23.79
CA ALA A 234 -11.84 7.99 24.58
C ALA A 234 -12.97 7.23 23.88
N GLY A 235 -13.15 7.44 22.57
CA GLY A 235 -14.13 6.71 21.76
C GLY A 235 -13.83 5.20 21.70
N LEU A 236 -12.56 4.83 21.66
CA LEU A 236 -12.12 3.43 21.71
C LEU A 236 -12.41 2.79 23.08
N LEU A 237 -12.18 3.51 24.17
CA LEU A 237 -12.50 3.04 25.52
C LEU A 237 -14.01 2.87 25.73
N LEU A 238 -14.81 3.82 25.22
CA LEU A 238 -16.27 3.75 25.29
C LEU A 238 -16.84 2.61 24.42
N SER A 239 -16.25 2.36 23.25
CA SER A 239 -16.67 1.27 22.36
C SER A 239 -16.06 -0.08 22.70
N ALA A 240 -15.12 -0.16 23.65
CA ALA A 240 -14.40 -1.38 24.01
C ALA A 240 -15.32 -2.59 24.29
N PRO A 241 -16.46 -2.47 25.01
CA PRO A 241 -17.34 -3.62 25.25
C PRO A 241 -17.90 -4.26 23.97
N ILE A 242 -18.07 -3.46 22.92
CA ILE A 242 -18.58 -3.90 21.60
C ILE A 242 -17.41 -4.29 20.69
N ALA A 243 -16.32 -3.53 20.73
CA ALA A 243 -15.17 -3.70 19.86
C ALA A 243 -14.33 -4.94 20.21
N ILE A 244 -14.12 -5.22 21.51
CA ILE A 244 -13.26 -6.31 21.98
C ILE A 244 -13.74 -7.68 21.47
N PRO A 245 -15.03 -8.07 21.59
CA PRO A 245 -15.51 -9.35 21.06
C PRO A 245 -15.27 -9.49 19.56
N LEU A 246 -15.51 -8.42 18.79
CA LEU A 246 -15.33 -8.41 17.34
C LEU A 246 -13.85 -8.50 16.95
N VAL A 247 -12.97 -7.78 17.65
CA VAL A 247 -11.52 -7.85 17.43
C VAL A 247 -10.99 -9.23 17.78
N ASN A 248 -11.40 -9.81 18.91
CA ASN A 248 -11.01 -11.17 19.30
C ASN A 248 -11.49 -12.22 18.28
N PHE A 249 -12.70 -12.07 17.74
CA PHE A 249 -13.19 -12.93 16.66
C PHE A 249 -12.25 -12.91 15.45
N PHE A 250 -11.86 -11.72 14.98
CA PHE A 250 -10.93 -11.61 13.85
C PHE A 250 -9.50 -12.07 14.19
N ARG A 251 -9.05 -11.87 15.43
CA ARG A 251 -7.74 -12.36 15.91
C ARG A 251 -7.67 -13.88 15.87
N VAL A 252 -8.67 -14.55 16.44
CA VAL A 252 -8.77 -16.02 16.42
C VAL A 252 -8.86 -16.54 14.99
N ALA A 253 -9.70 -15.92 14.14
CA ALA A 253 -9.85 -16.36 12.76
C ALA A 253 -8.53 -16.29 11.98
N MET A 254 -7.77 -15.20 12.10
CA MET A 254 -6.48 -15.04 11.42
C MET A 254 -5.41 -15.98 11.99
N PHE A 255 -5.40 -16.20 13.32
CA PHE A 255 -4.44 -17.11 13.94
C PHE A 255 -4.63 -18.56 13.48
N VAL A 256 -5.89 -19.00 13.37
CA VAL A 256 -6.23 -20.34 12.85
C VAL A 256 -5.93 -20.47 11.36
N GLU A 257 -6.21 -19.42 10.57
CA GLU A 257 -5.85 -19.40 9.14
C GLU A 257 -4.34 -19.52 8.93
N ASP A 258 -3.56 -18.97 9.86
CA ASP A 258 -2.09 -19.04 9.88
C ASP A 258 -1.54 -20.38 10.43
N GLY A 259 -2.41 -21.31 10.83
CA GLY A 259 -2.05 -22.66 11.28
C GLY A 259 -1.88 -22.82 12.79
N GLY A 260 -2.25 -21.83 13.60
CA GLY A 260 -2.24 -21.90 15.06
C GLY A 260 -3.52 -22.51 15.65
N ASP A 261 -3.46 -22.97 16.90
CA ASP A 261 -4.63 -23.48 17.62
C ASP A 261 -5.44 -22.35 18.28
N ARG A 262 -6.76 -22.50 18.36
CA ARG A 262 -7.65 -21.51 18.97
C ARG A 262 -7.35 -21.27 20.45
N ASP A 263 -6.82 -22.28 21.14
CA ASP A 263 -6.58 -22.21 22.59
C ASP A 263 -5.24 -21.54 22.94
N ASP A 264 -4.34 -21.39 21.96
CA ASP A 264 -3.01 -20.78 22.16
C ASP A 264 -3.03 -19.24 22.07
N ILE A 265 -4.14 -18.64 21.63
CA ILE A 265 -4.23 -17.19 21.45
C ILE A 265 -4.73 -16.47 22.70
N SER A 266 -3.94 -15.51 23.18
CA SER A 266 -4.34 -14.64 24.29
C SER A 266 -5.40 -13.63 23.84
N LEU A 267 -6.63 -13.81 24.32
CA LEU A 267 -7.74 -12.89 24.05
C LEU A 267 -7.59 -11.58 24.83
N ILE A 268 -8.04 -10.48 24.22
CA ILE A 268 -8.14 -9.18 24.90
C ILE A 268 -9.34 -9.25 25.82
N THR A 269 -9.15 -9.03 27.12
CA THR A 269 -10.22 -9.19 28.12
C THR A 269 -10.77 -7.87 28.64
N GLY A 270 -10.01 -6.78 28.52
CA GLY A 270 -10.40 -5.47 29.07
C GLY A 270 -9.98 -4.29 28.21
N ALA A 271 -10.59 -3.12 28.47
CA ALA A 271 -10.31 -1.89 27.72
C ALA A 271 -8.86 -1.40 27.89
N GLY A 272 -8.27 -1.55 29.07
CA GLY A 272 -6.86 -1.20 29.30
C GLY A 272 -5.91 -2.10 28.50
N ASP A 273 -6.17 -3.40 28.50
CA ASP A 273 -5.43 -4.39 27.70
C ASP A 273 -5.60 -4.13 26.20
N PHE A 274 -6.81 -3.76 25.76
CA PHE A 274 -7.08 -3.39 24.38
C PHE A 274 -6.23 -2.20 23.91
N VAL A 275 -6.12 -1.15 24.73
CA VAL A 275 -5.28 0.02 24.44
C VAL A 275 -3.80 -0.35 24.46
N PHE A 276 -3.36 -1.10 25.48
CA PHE A 276 -1.97 -1.50 25.62
C PHE A 276 -1.52 -2.35 24.43
N GLN A 277 -2.28 -3.41 24.10
CA GLN A 277 -2.03 -4.25 22.93
C GLN A 277 -2.11 -3.44 21.64
N GLY A 278 -3.07 -2.52 21.50
CA GLY A 278 -3.18 -1.68 20.30
C GLY A 278 -1.96 -0.79 20.06
N LEU A 279 -1.33 -0.28 21.12
CA LEU A 279 -0.12 0.55 21.02
C LEU A 279 1.14 -0.27 20.81
N THR A 280 1.33 -1.34 21.58
CA THR A 280 2.52 -2.21 21.45
C THR A 280 2.52 -2.94 20.11
N SER A 281 1.35 -3.42 19.68
CA SER A 281 1.21 -4.10 18.40
C SER A 281 1.39 -3.17 17.22
N ALA A 282 1.10 -1.87 17.35
CA ALA A 282 1.38 -0.90 16.29
C ALA A 282 2.88 -0.78 16.01
N LEU A 283 3.67 -0.61 17.06
CA LEU A 283 5.12 -0.52 16.96
C LEU A 283 5.71 -1.83 16.45
N TYR A 284 5.28 -2.96 17.01
CA TYR A 284 5.75 -4.27 16.57
C TYR A 284 5.36 -4.56 15.12
N PHE A 285 4.13 -4.25 14.70
CA PHE A 285 3.67 -4.43 13.33
C PHE A 285 4.45 -3.58 12.32
N LEU A 286 4.95 -2.41 12.72
CA LEU A 286 5.81 -1.59 11.86
C LEU A 286 7.19 -2.24 11.62
N VAL A 287 7.68 -3.03 12.58
CA VAL A 287 9.05 -3.56 12.59
C VAL A 287 9.14 -5.03 12.14
N LYS A 288 8.11 -5.85 12.39
CA LYS A 288 8.14 -7.30 12.15
C LYS A 288 8.19 -7.69 10.65
N PRO A 289 8.78 -8.84 10.26
CA PRO A 289 9.59 -9.72 11.11
C PRO A 289 10.94 -9.08 11.47
N LEU A 290 11.40 -9.37 12.68
CA LEU A 290 12.76 -9.09 13.12
C LEU A 290 13.73 -10.16 12.59
N PRO A 291 15.04 -9.86 12.44
CA PRO A 291 15.99 -10.82 11.88
C PRO A 291 16.08 -12.15 12.63
N TRP A 292 15.81 -12.15 13.93
CA TRP A 292 15.80 -13.35 14.78
C TRP A 292 14.46 -14.10 14.78
N GLU A 293 13.39 -13.52 14.22
CA GLU A 293 12.08 -14.16 14.08
C GLU A 293 11.94 -14.89 12.73
N ALA A 294 12.91 -14.72 11.84
CA ALA A 294 12.88 -15.28 10.49
C ALA A 294 13.10 -16.80 10.53
N THR A 295 12.09 -17.56 10.07
CA THR A 295 12.17 -19.02 9.92
C THR A 295 12.51 -19.46 8.50
N SER A 296 12.51 -18.55 7.53
CA SER A 296 12.82 -18.83 6.13
C SER A 296 13.70 -17.74 5.50
N ALA A 297 14.39 -18.08 4.41
CA ALA A 297 15.24 -17.13 3.68
C ALA A 297 14.47 -15.89 3.20
N LEU A 298 13.22 -16.06 2.75
CA LEU A 298 12.37 -14.95 2.33
C LEU A 298 12.03 -14.03 3.51
N GLN A 299 11.72 -14.60 4.69
CA GLN A 299 11.48 -13.81 5.90
C GLN A 299 12.73 -13.07 6.36
N LEU A 300 13.92 -13.68 6.20
CA LEU A 300 15.18 -13.02 6.52
C LEU A 300 15.41 -11.80 5.61
N ILE A 301 15.20 -11.95 4.29
CA ILE A 301 15.28 -10.82 3.34
C ILE A 301 14.29 -9.73 3.72
N GLN A 302 13.05 -10.09 4.05
CA GLN A 302 12.02 -9.14 4.51
C GLN A 302 12.42 -8.43 5.82
N SER A 303 13.07 -9.12 6.75
CA SER A 303 13.53 -8.51 8.01
C SER A 303 14.62 -7.47 7.77
N LEU A 304 15.58 -7.76 6.87
CA LEU A 304 16.65 -6.82 6.49
C LEU A 304 16.08 -5.61 5.76
N GLU A 305 15.12 -5.83 4.87
CA GLU A 305 14.36 -4.77 4.24
C GLU A 305 13.67 -3.87 5.27
N ASN A 306 13.03 -4.44 6.29
CA ASN A 306 12.34 -3.66 7.31
C ASN A 306 13.30 -2.77 8.10
N VAL A 307 14.47 -3.28 8.49
CA VAL A 307 15.49 -2.46 9.15
C VAL A 307 15.90 -1.28 8.28
N PHE A 308 16.12 -1.51 6.98
CA PHE A 308 16.42 -0.44 6.03
C PHE A 308 15.28 0.58 5.92
N VAL A 309 14.05 0.11 5.76
CA VAL A 309 12.85 0.96 5.62
C VAL A 309 12.62 1.79 6.87
N LEU A 310 12.78 1.23 8.07
CA LEU A 310 12.71 1.96 9.33
C LEU A 310 13.76 3.06 9.40
N GLY A 311 14.99 2.78 8.95
CA GLY A 311 16.04 3.79 8.83
C GLY A 311 15.64 4.95 7.90
N VAL A 312 15.07 4.64 6.74
CA VAL A 312 14.57 5.65 5.80
C VAL A 312 13.41 6.45 6.40
N LEU A 313 12.42 5.78 7.01
CA LEU A 313 11.29 6.42 7.68
C LEU A 313 11.78 7.38 8.76
N PHE A 314 12.68 6.94 9.64
CA PHE A 314 13.27 7.78 10.68
C PHE A 314 13.93 9.04 10.09
N LEU A 315 14.71 8.91 9.02
CA LEU A 315 15.36 10.06 8.37
C LEU A 315 14.35 11.04 7.76
N ILE A 316 13.32 10.53 7.08
CA ILE A 316 12.24 11.36 6.51
C ILE A 316 11.48 12.08 7.63
N THR A 317 11.05 11.35 8.66
CA THR A 317 10.33 11.89 9.82
C THR A 317 11.15 12.95 10.53
N ARG A 318 12.43 12.71 10.78
CA ARG A 318 13.35 13.68 11.40
C ARG A 318 13.47 14.96 10.58
N GLN A 319 13.54 14.85 9.27
CA GLN A 319 13.64 16.02 8.41
C GLN A 319 12.30 16.77 8.31
N ALA A 320 11.19 16.05 8.21
CA ALA A 320 9.85 16.62 8.23
C ALA A 320 9.58 17.38 9.53
N TRP A 321 10.01 16.83 10.67
CA TRP A 321 9.90 17.46 11.99
C TRP A 321 10.56 18.86 12.01
N ARG A 322 11.72 18.99 11.37
CA ARG A 322 12.45 20.26 11.29
C ARG A 322 11.85 21.27 10.31
N LYS A 323 11.06 20.82 9.33
CA LYS A 323 10.52 21.68 8.26
C LYS A 323 9.08 22.09 8.52
N ASN A 324 8.22 21.13 8.85
CA ASN A 324 6.80 21.36 9.04
C ASN A 324 6.22 20.30 9.97
N LEU A 325 6.24 20.60 11.27
CA LEU A 325 5.73 19.71 12.30
C LEU A 325 4.21 19.48 12.17
N ASP A 326 3.45 20.51 11.79
CA ASP A 326 1.99 20.45 11.73
C ASP A 326 1.50 19.49 10.63
N LYS A 327 2.14 19.50 9.47
CA LYS A 327 1.80 18.52 8.42
C LYS A 327 2.30 17.12 8.79
N LEU A 328 3.46 17.02 9.44
CA LEU A 328 3.99 15.73 9.91
C LEU A 328 3.07 15.07 10.94
N ALA A 329 2.52 15.84 11.89
CA ALA A 329 1.67 15.32 12.96
C ALA A 329 0.47 14.53 12.41
N PHE A 330 -0.17 15.04 11.34
CA PHE A 330 -1.24 14.34 10.65
C PHE A 330 -0.79 12.98 10.08
N TRP A 331 0.37 12.95 9.40
CA TRP A 331 0.88 11.72 8.79
C TRP A 331 1.35 10.69 9.84
N LEU A 332 1.86 11.15 10.98
CA LEU A 332 2.18 10.28 12.12
C LEU A 332 0.91 9.68 12.72
N LEU A 333 -0.16 10.45 12.85
CA LEU A 333 -1.47 9.95 13.29
C LEU A 333 -2.00 8.88 12.32
N PHE A 334 -1.93 9.12 11.01
CA PHE A 334 -2.28 8.14 9.99
C PHE A 334 -1.48 6.84 10.11
N LEU A 335 -0.16 6.95 10.27
CA LEU A 335 0.70 5.77 10.40
C LEU A 335 0.39 5.01 11.70
N ALA A 336 0.30 5.70 12.84
CA ALA A 336 -0.01 5.07 14.11
C ALA A 336 -1.37 4.34 14.07
N PHE A 337 -2.41 5.01 13.58
CA PHE A 337 -3.76 4.43 13.49
C PHE A 337 -3.80 3.18 12.60
N SER A 338 -3.19 3.24 11.42
CA SER A 338 -3.14 2.10 10.50
C SER A 338 -2.34 0.91 11.05
N MET A 339 -1.19 1.17 11.69
CA MET A 339 -0.38 0.12 12.28
C MET A 339 -1.05 -0.51 13.51
N SER A 340 -1.79 0.26 14.32
CA SER A 340 -2.55 -0.27 15.47
C SER A 340 -3.64 -1.25 15.04
N ILE A 341 -4.47 -0.89 14.06
CA ILE A 341 -5.58 -1.74 13.60
C ILE A 341 -5.05 -3.07 13.06
N TYR A 342 -4.01 -3.03 12.23
CA TYR A 342 -3.44 -4.25 11.67
C TYR A 342 -2.57 -5.03 12.65
N GLY A 343 -1.86 -4.35 13.54
CA GLY A 343 -1.03 -4.97 14.56
C GLY A 343 -1.84 -5.84 15.52
N LEU A 344 -3.08 -5.43 15.83
CA LEU A 344 -3.97 -6.20 16.70
C LEU A 344 -4.39 -7.54 16.11
N VAL A 345 -4.54 -7.65 14.79
CA VAL A 345 -5.26 -8.75 14.13
C VAL A 345 -4.36 -9.66 13.30
N VAL A 346 -3.22 -9.17 12.80
CA VAL A 346 -2.38 -9.93 11.87
C VAL A 346 -1.23 -10.58 12.60
N PHE A 347 -1.15 -11.92 12.55
CA PHE A 347 -0.07 -12.69 13.17
C PHE A 347 1.04 -13.02 12.18
N ASN A 348 0.71 -13.59 11.01
CA ASN A 348 1.66 -13.98 9.98
C ASN A 348 2.55 -12.84 9.46
N TYR A 349 3.86 -13.12 9.38
CA TYR A 349 4.87 -12.16 8.94
C TYR A 349 4.71 -11.76 7.47
N GLY A 350 4.45 -12.71 6.57
CA GLY A 350 4.22 -12.43 5.16
C GLY A 350 2.98 -11.56 4.93
N THR A 351 1.89 -11.84 5.64
CA THR A 351 0.67 -11.03 5.62
C THR A 351 0.92 -9.63 6.20
N ALA A 352 1.73 -9.52 7.25
CA ALA A 352 2.07 -8.23 7.85
C ALA A 352 2.85 -7.33 6.88
N VAL A 353 3.91 -7.84 6.23
CA VAL A 353 4.66 -7.06 5.23
C VAL A 353 3.74 -6.65 4.07
N ARG A 354 2.93 -7.59 3.57
CA ARG A 354 1.92 -7.38 2.51
C ARG A 354 0.92 -6.27 2.87
N TYR A 355 0.42 -6.23 4.09
CA TYR A 355 -0.58 -5.24 4.50
C TYR A 355 0.03 -3.90 4.91
N ARG A 356 1.29 -3.88 5.35
CA ARG A 356 2.01 -2.67 5.76
C ARG A 356 2.47 -1.82 4.59
N TYR A 357 2.97 -2.42 3.50
CA TYR A 357 3.64 -1.67 2.43
C TYR A 357 2.81 -0.52 1.83
N PRO A 358 1.47 -0.62 1.63
CA PRO A 358 0.69 0.49 1.07
C PRO A 358 0.69 1.71 1.98
N PHE A 359 0.59 1.50 3.30
CA PHE A 359 0.59 2.58 4.30
C PHE A 359 1.96 3.24 4.40
N VAL A 360 3.04 2.44 4.37
CA VAL A 360 4.42 2.96 4.35
C VAL A 360 4.69 3.78 3.08
N MET A 361 4.26 3.28 1.92
CA MET A 361 4.37 4.01 0.66
C MET A 361 3.64 5.35 0.71
N ILE A 362 2.38 5.34 1.15
CA ILE A 362 1.57 6.55 1.30
C ILE A 362 2.27 7.53 2.25
N TYR A 363 2.73 7.07 3.41
CA TYR A 363 3.45 7.91 4.37
C TYR A 363 4.67 8.57 3.72
N VAL A 364 5.54 7.80 3.06
CA VAL A 364 6.74 8.34 2.40
C VAL A 364 6.38 9.34 1.30
N LEU A 365 5.45 8.99 0.42
CA LEU A 365 5.05 9.83 -0.70
C LEU A 365 4.54 11.19 -0.21
N PHE A 366 3.59 11.19 0.72
CA PHE A 366 2.89 12.41 1.10
C PHE A 366 3.59 13.21 2.18
N VAL A 367 4.31 12.59 3.13
CA VAL A 367 5.20 13.35 4.03
C VAL A 367 6.25 14.09 3.22
N CYS A 368 6.85 13.42 2.22
CA CYS A 368 7.83 14.08 1.36
C CYS A 368 7.23 15.24 0.57
N ALA A 369 6.04 15.04 -0.01
CA ALA A 369 5.36 16.08 -0.78
C ALA A 369 4.92 17.26 0.09
N ASP A 370 4.29 17.01 1.23
CA ASP A 370 3.68 18.03 2.09
C ASP A 370 4.71 18.82 2.90
N CYS A 371 5.78 18.16 3.35
CA CYS A 371 6.89 18.77 4.09
C CYS A 371 8.06 19.18 3.19
N ASN A 372 7.93 19.00 1.87
CA ASN A 372 8.89 19.41 0.85
C ASN A 372 10.30 18.80 1.06
N ILE A 373 10.35 17.48 1.28
CA ILE A 373 11.56 16.71 1.60
C ILE A 373 12.24 16.27 0.31
N THR A 374 13.38 16.89 -0.01
CA THR A 374 14.12 16.63 -1.25
C THR A 374 15.46 15.90 -1.04
N ARG A 375 15.96 15.80 0.20
CA ARG A 375 17.24 15.14 0.53
C ARG A 375 17.25 14.63 1.97
N LEU A 376 17.56 13.37 2.22
CA LEU A 376 17.53 12.77 3.57
C LEU A 376 18.54 13.36 4.57
N ARG A 377 19.68 13.89 4.09
CA ARG A 377 20.67 14.57 4.92
C ARG A 377 20.72 16.05 4.56
N SER A 378 20.57 16.91 5.56
CA SER A 378 20.80 18.35 5.40
C SER A 378 22.30 18.60 5.35
N ASN A 379 22.81 19.14 4.24
CA ASN A 379 24.13 19.75 4.25
C ASN A 379 24.02 21.02 5.09
N LYS A 380 24.55 20.99 6.33
CA LYS A 380 24.88 22.21 7.07
C LYS A 380 26.00 22.94 6.30
N ARG A 381 25.62 23.69 5.28
CA ARG A 381 26.25 24.99 4.99
C ARG A 381 25.10 25.99 4.97
N ILE A 382 24.80 26.50 6.17
CA ILE A 382 24.03 27.72 6.33
C ILE A 382 24.88 28.80 5.64
N LYS A 383 24.56 29.14 4.38
CA LYS A 383 24.91 30.46 3.88
C LYS A 383 23.85 31.37 4.47
N ASN A 384 24.26 32.19 5.44
CA ASN A 384 23.52 33.36 5.86
C ASN A 384 23.29 34.22 4.61
N TYR A 385 22.13 34.08 3.97
CA TYR A 385 21.64 35.12 3.07
C TYR A 385 21.02 36.18 3.96
N THR A 386 21.83 37.15 4.37
CA THR A 386 21.34 38.49 4.66
C THR A 386 20.61 38.97 3.42
N GLN A 387 19.29 39.14 3.52
CA GLN A 387 18.55 39.86 2.49
C GLN A 387 19.06 41.30 2.45
N PRO A 388 19.34 41.89 1.28
CA PRO A 388 19.58 43.31 1.19
C PRO A 388 18.28 44.02 1.52
N ILE A 389 18.33 44.82 2.58
CA ILE A 389 17.32 45.82 2.93
C ILE A 389 17.20 46.73 1.71
N PHE A 390 16.06 46.68 1.01
CA PHE A 390 15.71 47.71 0.04
C PHE A 390 15.59 49.03 0.80
N LYS A 391 16.57 49.91 0.62
CA LYS A 391 16.42 51.33 0.95
C LYS A 391 15.31 51.88 0.07
N SER A 392 14.29 52.43 0.70
CA SER A 392 13.39 53.41 0.10
C SER A 392 14.20 54.62 -0.32
N SER A 393 14.20 54.95 -1.61
CA SER A 393 14.55 56.27 -2.11
C SER A 393 13.27 56.90 -2.65
N GLU A 394 12.85 57.94 -1.93
CA GLU A 394 12.11 59.16 -2.34
C GLU A 394 11.11 59.10 -3.50
#